data_AF-A0A8B9BD11-F1
#
_entry.id   AF-A0A8B9BD11-F1
#
_cell.length_a   1.000
_cell.length_b   1.000
_cell.length_c   1.000
_cell.angle_alpha   90.00
_cell.angle_beta   90.00
_cell.angle_gamma   90.00
#
_symmetry.space_group_name_H-M   'P 1'
#
loop_
_entity.id
_entity.type
_entity.pdbx_description
1 polymer ?
#
loop_
_entity_poly.entity_id
_entity_poly.type
_entity_poly.pdbx_seq_one_letter_code
_entity_poly.pdbx_strand_id
1 'polypeptide(L)'
;MTNIENTEPSAFEMLLAGAVRIADKIESGKTSVVVHCSDGWDRTAQLTALAMLMLDSYYRTIKGFEILIEKEWISFGHRFAMRVGHGGDDHADADRSPIFLQFIDCVWQMTKQFPAAFEFNELFLITILDHLYSCLFGTFLCNCEKERLKEELSTKTVSLWSYINSQLDEFTNPFYVNYENHVLYPVASLNHLELWVNYYVRWNPRMRPQVPIHQNLKELLAIRSELQKKVEDLQREAATRSISSSSDRGSSPSHSATPVHTSV
;
A
#
# COMPACT_ATOMS: atom_id res chain seq x y z
N MET A 1 12.11 -7.79 -28.88
CA MET A 1 11.87 -8.48 -27.59
C MET A 1 13.16 -8.81 -26.83
N THR A 2 14.35 -8.75 -27.45
CA THR A 2 15.64 -9.21 -26.87
C THR A 2 16.37 -8.24 -25.93
N ASN A 3 15.92 -7.00 -25.75
CA ASN A 3 16.63 -6.04 -24.88
C ASN A 3 16.11 -6.02 -23.43
N ILE A 4 14.86 -6.44 -23.18
CA ILE A 4 14.28 -6.43 -21.83
C ILE A 4 14.83 -7.60 -21.00
N GLU A 5 15.02 -8.76 -21.63
CA GLU A 5 15.59 -9.96 -20.99
C GLU A 5 17.04 -9.76 -20.51
N ASN A 6 17.78 -8.82 -21.10
CA ASN A 6 19.18 -8.53 -20.76
C ASN A 6 19.36 -7.48 -19.65
N THR A 7 18.30 -6.79 -19.23
CA THR A 7 18.34 -5.73 -18.18
C THR A 7 17.71 -6.21 -16.89
N GLU A 8 18.49 -6.89 -16.03
CA GLU A 8 18.19 -7.15 -14.60
C GLU A 8 16.74 -7.57 -14.22
N PRO A 9 15.92 -8.28 -15.04
CA PRO A 9 14.56 -8.64 -14.60
C PRO A 9 14.61 -9.66 -13.45
N SER A 10 15.75 -10.38 -13.36
CA SER A 10 16.06 -11.33 -12.30
C SER A 10 16.12 -10.70 -10.92
N ALA A 11 16.49 -9.43 -10.78
CA ALA A 11 16.65 -8.82 -9.46
C ALA A 11 15.30 -8.67 -8.74
N PHE A 12 14.28 -8.17 -9.44
CA PHE A 12 12.92 -8.02 -8.90
C PHE A 12 12.29 -9.38 -8.60
N GLU A 13 12.48 -10.35 -9.50
CA GLU A 13 12.01 -11.72 -9.31
C GLU A 13 12.63 -12.35 -8.06
N MET A 14 13.96 -12.30 -7.93
CA MET A 14 14.67 -12.87 -6.79
C MET A 14 14.25 -12.20 -5.48
N LEU A 15 14.02 -10.88 -5.49
CA LEU A 15 13.64 -10.15 -4.31
C LEU A 15 12.21 -10.51 -3.84
N LEU A 16 11.24 -10.51 -4.76
CA LEU A 16 9.87 -10.93 -4.46
C LEU A 16 9.82 -12.40 -4.04
N ALA A 17 10.54 -13.29 -4.73
CA ALA A 17 10.62 -14.71 -4.37
C ALA A 17 11.24 -14.92 -2.98
N GLY A 18 12.26 -14.14 -2.63
CA GLY A 18 12.86 -14.14 -1.29
C GLY A 18 11.87 -13.71 -0.21
N ALA A 19 11.14 -12.62 -0.44
CA ALA A 19 10.11 -12.13 0.48
C ALA A 19 8.95 -13.13 0.64
N VAL A 20 8.50 -13.76 -0.44
CA VAL A 20 7.48 -14.82 -0.41
C VAL A 20 7.95 -16.01 0.43
N ARG A 21 9.21 -16.43 0.31
CA ARG A 21 9.77 -17.52 1.14
C ARG A 21 9.78 -17.16 2.62
N ILE A 22 10.10 -15.91 2.96
CA ILE A 22 10.07 -15.40 4.34
C ILE A 22 8.63 -15.43 4.87
N ALA A 23 7.69 -14.87 4.12
CA ALA A 23 6.28 -14.82 4.48
C ALA A 23 5.67 -16.21 4.66
N ASP A 24 5.91 -17.12 3.71
CA ASP A 24 5.40 -18.50 3.77
C ASP A 24 5.98 -19.27 4.96
N LYS A 25 7.27 -19.08 5.28
CA LYS A 25 7.90 -19.76 6.42
C LYS A 25 7.32 -19.30 7.77
N ILE A 26 6.95 -18.01 7.87
CA ILE A 26 6.28 -17.45 9.04
C ILE A 26 4.82 -17.92 9.09
N GLU A 27 4.06 -17.74 8.01
CA GLU A 27 2.61 -17.96 8.02
C GLU A 27 2.26 -19.44 7.90
N SER A 28 2.71 -20.14 6.86
CA SER A 28 2.42 -21.57 6.67
C SER A 28 3.28 -22.44 7.58
N GLY A 29 4.57 -22.10 7.68
CA GLY A 29 5.55 -22.87 8.44
C GLY A 29 5.52 -22.63 9.95
N LYS A 30 4.79 -21.60 10.43
CA LYS A 30 4.73 -21.18 11.84
C LYS A 30 6.11 -21.12 12.51
N THR A 31 7.13 -20.70 11.75
CA THR A 31 8.53 -20.69 12.17
C THR A 31 9.06 -19.27 12.22
N SER A 32 9.77 -18.90 13.29
CA SER A 32 10.50 -17.64 13.35
C SER A 32 11.70 -17.66 12.38
N VAL A 33 11.94 -16.54 11.69
CA VAL A 33 13.00 -16.41 10.70
C VAL A 33 13.95 -15.28 11.08
N VAL A 34 15.23 -15.43 10.72
CA VAL A 34 16.24 -14.38 10.84
C VAL A 34 16.66 -14.01 9.42
N VAL A 35 16.50 -12.73 9.07
CA VAL A 35 16.89 -12.19 7.76
C VAL A 35 18.12 -11.31 7.96
N HIS A 36 19.21 -11.64 7.27
CA HIS A 36 20.40 -10.81 7.26
C HIS A 36 21.08 -10.85 5.90
N CYS A 37 21.96 -9.88 5.68
CA CYS A 37 22.88 -9.81 4.54
C CYS A 37 24.28 -9.52 5.08
N SER A 38 25.14 -8.85 4.30
CA SER A 38 26.46 -8.39 4.74
C SER A 38 26.33 -7.33 5.85
N ASP A 39 25.91 -6.11 5.50
CA ASP A 39 25.75 -5.01 6.47
C ASP A 39 24.33 -4.87 7.02
N GLY A 40 23.36 -5.49 6.37
CA GLY A 40 21.98 -5.56 6.86
C GLY A 40 21.09 -4.34 6.60
N TRP A 41 21.55 -3.30 5.90
CA TRP A 41 20.78 -2.07 5.65
C TRP A 41 20.21 -1.92 4.22
N ASP A 42 20.57 -2.82 3.29
CA ASP A 42 20.11 -2.79 1.89
C ASP A 42 19.09 -3.92 1.62
N ARG A 43 19.59 -5.10 1.21
CA ARG A 43 18.75 -6.26 0.87
C ARG A 43 17.91 -6.77 2.03
N THR A 44 18.38 -6.66 3.27
CA THR A 44 17.59 -7.02 4.45
C THR A 44 16.35 -6.15 4.55
N ALA A 45 16.49 -4.81 4.45
CA ALA A 45 15.37 -3.89 4.50
C ALA A 45 14.34 -4.15 3.39
N GLN A 46 14.82 -4.47 2.16
CA GLN A 46 13.95 -4.88 1.07
C GLN A 46 13.13 -6.13 1.43
N LEU A 47 13.79 -7.19 1.90
CA LEU A 47 13.16 -8.47 2.21
C LEU A 47 12.21 -8.40 3.40
N THR A 48 12.60 -7.73 4.48
CA THR A 48 11.76 -7.59 5.68
C THR A 48 10.54 -6.73 5.39
N ALA A 49 10.71 -5.59 4.72
CA ALA A 49 9.59 -4.70 4.38
C ALA A 49 8.59 -5.37 3.43
N LEU A 50 9.06 -6.08 2.40
CA LEU A 50 8.18 -6.81 1.48
C LEU A 50 7.43 -7.96 2.18
N ALA A 51 8.12 -8.74 3.03
CA ALA A 51 7.46 -9.79 3.80
C ALA A 51 6.41 -9.22 4.78
N MET A 52 6.70 -8.07 5.40
CA MET A 52 5.75 -7.37 6.27
C MET A 52 4.50 -6.90 5.51
N LEU A 53 4.64 -6.39 4.28
CA LEU A 53 3.50 -6.05 3.42
C LEU A 53 2.65 -7.27 3.05
N MET A 54 3.30 -8.40 2.79
CA MET A 54 2.62 -9.65 2.50
C MET A 54 1.82 -10.14 3.70
N LEU A 55 2.40 -10.10 4.90
CA LEU A 55 1.84 -10.69 6.12
C LEU A 55 0.79 -9.80 6.81
N ASP A 56 1.03 -8.49 6.90
CA ASP A 56 0.23 -7.59 7.73
C ASP A 56 -0.48 -6.53 6.89
N SER A 57 -1.81 -6.53 6.94
CA SER A 57 -2.64 -5.60 6.18
C SER A 57 -2.50 -4.16 6.64
N TYR A 58 -2.02 -3.92 7.88
CA TYR A 58 -1.75 -2.58 8.37
C TYR A 58 -0.80 -1.82 7.47
N TYR A 59 0.32 -2.44 7.06
CA TYR A 59 1.33 -1.80 6.22
C TYR A 59 0.86 -1.52 4.78
N ARG A 60 -0.33 -2.00 4.40
CA ARG A 60 -0.96 -1.74 3.09
C ARG A 60 -1.87 -0.51 3.11
N THR A 61 -2.14 0.05 4.29
CA THR A 61 -2.76 1.37 4.42
C THR A 61 -1.74 2.45 4.07
N ILE A 62 -2.19 3.64 3.66
CA ILE A 62 -1.30 4.80 3.43
C ILE A 62 -0.46 5.02 4.68
N LYS A 63 -1.11 5.13 5.84
CA LYS A 63 -0.42 5.41 7.09
C LYS A 63 0.55 4.31 7.50
N GLY A 64 0.14 3.06 7.36
CA GLY A 64 0.98 1.92 7.66
C GLY A 64 2.20 1.84 6.74
N PHE A 65 2.06 2.15 5.46
CA PHE A 65 3.18 2.16 4.52
C PHE A 65 4.21 3.25 4.84
N GLU A 66 3.75 4.46 5.22
CA GLU A 66 4.65 5.51 5.72
C GLU A 66 5.46 5.01 6.92
N ILE A 67 4.79 4.34 7.88
CA ILE A 67 5.43 3.78 9.07
C ILE A 67 6.38 2.65 8.72
N LEU A 68 6.05 1.82 7.73
CA LEU A 68 6.94 0.77 7.24
C LEU A 68 8.25 1.37 6.73
N ILE A 69 8.18 2.46 5.96
CA ILE A 69 9.37 3.17 5.44
C ILE A 69 10.15 3.81 6.59
N GLU A 70 9.50 4.55 7.48
CA GLU A 70 10.16 5.17 8.64
C GLU A 70 10.85 4.14 9.53
N LYS A 71 10.25 2.95 9.67
CA LYS A 71 10.80 1.83 10.44
C LYS A 71 11.90 1.11 9.66
N GLU A 72 11.54 0.30 8.66
CA GLU A 72 12.46 -0.67 8.06
C GLU A 72 13.56 -0.04 7.22
N TRP A 73 13.38 1.20 6.77
CA TRP A 73 14.35 1.89 5.92
C TRP A 73 15.07 3.00 6.68
N ILE A 74 14.33 3.94 7.27
CA ILE A 74 14.95 5.15 7.84
C ILE A 74 15.58 4.85 9.20
N SER A 75 14.84 4.29 10.16
CA SER A 75 15.35 4.04 11.50
C SER A 75 16.39 2.90 11.54
N PHE A 76 16.19 1.86 10.72
CA PHE A 76 17.15 0.76 10.56
C PHE A 76 18.39 1.11 9.72
N GLY A 77 18.51 2.37 9.26
CA GLY A 77 19.77 2.93 8.78
C GLY A 77 20.10 2.61 7.33
N HIS A 78 19.10 2.48 6.46
CA HIS A 78 19.35 2.52 5.02
C HIS A 78 20.04 3.85 4.66
N ARG A 79 21.16 3.75 3.96
CA ARG A 79 22.07 4.88 3.71
C ARG A 79 21.60 5.75 2.55
N PHE A 80 20.41 6.36 2.67
CA PHE A 80 19.74 7.11 1.60
C PHE A 80 20.65 8.18 0.97
N ALA A 81 21.28 9.04 1.77
CA ALA A 81 22.12 10.11 1.25
C ALA A 81 23.28 9.60 0.38
N MET A 82 23.89 8.47 0.77
CA MET A 82 24.96 7.84 0.02
C MET A 82 24.45 7.07 -1.21
N ARG A 83 23.39 6.27 -1.07
CA ARG A 83 22.82 5.45 -2.15
C ARG A 83 22.24 6.30 -3.28
N VAL A 84 21.70 7.48 -2.95
CA VAL A 84 21.16 8.44 -3.91
C VAL A 84 22.22 9.44 -4.39
N GLY A 85 23.14 9.83 -3.50
CA GLY A 85 24.17 10.84 -3.79
C GLY A 85 23.63 12.28 -3.73
N HIS A 86 22.89 12.61 -2.66
CA HIS A 86 22.29 13.93 -2.47
C HIS A 86 23.33 15.05 -2.46
N GLY A 87 23.24 15.97 -3.42
CA GLY A 87 24.14 17.13 -3.51
C GLY A 87 25.60 16.78 -3.84
N GLY A 88 25.88 15.53 -4.24
CA GLY A 88 27.21 15.10 -4.64
C GLY A 88 27.38 15.09 -6.16
N ASP A 89 28.50 15.63 -6.64
CA ASP A 89 28.82 15.70 -8.08
C ASP A 89 29.47 14.42 -8.62
N ASP A 90 29.88 13.48 -7.75
CA ASP A 90 30.49 12.23 -8.19
C ASP A 90 29.45 11.22 -8.68
N HIS A 91 29.10 11.32 -9.96
CA HIS A 91 28.17 10.41 -10.61
C HIS A 91 28.71 8.99 -10.81
N ALA A 92 30.02 8.77 -10.65
CA ALA A 92 30.67 7.47 -10.80
C ALA A 92 30.86 6.74 -9.46
N ASP A 93 30.37 7.32 -8.36
CA ASP A 93 30.42 6.72 -7.04
C ASP A 93 29.75 5.33 -7.03
N ALA A 94 30.56 4.31 -6.74
CA ALA A 94 30.16 2.91 -6.72
C ALA A 94 29.17 2.60 -5.58
N ASP A 95 29.05 3.48 -4.58
CA ASP A 95 28.06 3.34 -3.53
C ASP A 95 26.65 3.77 -3.96
N ARG A 96 26.49 4.46 -5.09
CA ARG A 96 25.16 4.80 -5.62
C ARG A 96 24.47 3.56 -6.18
N SER A 97 23.25 3.30 -5.72
CA SER A 97 22.50 2.12 -6.15
C SER A 97 20.99 2.28 -5.93
N PRO A 98 20.13 1.83 -6.87
CA PRO A 98 18.68 2.04 -6.82
C PRO A 98 17.95 1.08 -5.86
N ILE A 99 18.48 0.82 -4.66
CA ILE A 99 17.97 -0.19 -3.73
C ILE A 99 16.53 0.13 -3.27
N PHE A 100 16.26 1.37 -2.87
CA PHE A 100 14.90 1.78 -2.48
C PHE A 100 13.94 1.82 -3.67
N LEU A 101 14.43 2.22 -4.86
CA LEU A 101 13.64 2.16 -6.09
C LEU A 101 13.20 0.73 -6.41
N GLN A 102 14.11 -0.25 -6.29
CA GLN A 102 13.78 -1.66 -6.48
C GLN A 102 12.70 -2.16 -5.51
N PHE A 103 12.73 -1.69 -4.27
CA PHE A 103 11.68 -1.99 -3.30
C PHE A 103 10.34 -1.41 -3.73
N ILE A 104 10.28 -0.13 -4.07
CA ILE A 104 9.03 0.53 -4.49
C ILE A 104 8.48 -0.11 -5.77
N ASP A 105 9.33 -0.53 -6.70
CA ASP A 105 8.91 -1.32 -7.88
C ASP A 105 8.25 -2.64 -7.45
N CYS A 106 8.88 -3.41 -6.55
CA CYS A 106 8.27 -4.64 -6.04
C CYS A 106 6.92 -4.40 -5.36
N VAL A 107 6.76 -3.27 -4.66
CA VAL A 107 5.46 -2.84 -4.12
C VAL A 107 4.47 -2.57 -5.25
N TRP A 108 4.89 -1.85 -6.29
CA TRP A 108 4.06 -1.62 -7.48
C TRP A 108 3.63 -2.94 -8.14
N GLN A 109 4.53 -3.92 -8.31
CA GLN A 109 4.18 -5.26 -8.83
C GLN A 109 3.08 -5.92 -7.98
N MET A 110 3.16 -5.82 -6.64
CA MET A 110 2.10 -6.33 -5.76
C MET A 110 0.78 -5.59 -5.95
N THR A 111 0.79 -4.27 -6.13
CA THR A 111 -0.44 -3.50 -6.40
C THR A 111 -1.09 -3.89 -7.73
N LYS A 112 -0.31 -4.32 -8.73
CA LYS A 112 -0.84 -4.86 -9.99
C LYS A 112 -1.50 -6.22 -9.81
N GLN A 113 -0.85 -7.12 -9.07
CA GLN A 113 -1.39 -8.47 -8.82
C GLN A 113 -2.57 -8.45 -7.83
N PHE A 114 -2.64 -7.47 -6.93
CA PHE A 114 -3.70 -7.33 -5.92
C PHE A 114 -4.32 -5.92 -5.90
N PRO A 115 -5.15 -5.55 -6.91
CA PRO A 115 -5.63 -4.18 -7.10
C PRO A 115 -6.49 -3.60 -5.95
N ALA A 116 -7.05 -4.45 -5.09
CA ALA A 116 -7.89 -4.04 -3.97
C ALA A 116 -7.20 -4.12 -2.59
N ALA A 117 -5.96 -4.62 -2.53
CA ALA A 117 -5.29 -4.93 -1.26
C ALA A 117 -4.53 -3.76 -0.63
N PHE A 118 -4.28 -2.70 -1.40
CA PHE A 118 -3.51 -1.52 -0.98
C PHE A 118 -4.38 -0.27 -1.02
N GLU A 119 -4.32 0.53 0.05
CA GLU A 119 -5.07 1.80 0.17
C GLU A 119 -4.45 2.89 -0.69
N PHE A 120 -3.13 2.86 -0.88
CA PHE A 120 -2.45 3.81 -1.74
C PHE A 120 -2.52 3.41 -3.22
N ASN A 121 -2.50 4.40 -4.10
CA ASN A 121 -2.50 4.22 -5.54
C ASN A 121 -1.09 4.37 -6.16
N GLU A 122 -0.99 4.25 -7.49
CA GLU A 122 0.28 4.36 -8.21
C GLU A 122 0.92 5.75 -8.09
N LEU A 123 0.11 6.83 -8.00
CA LEU A 123 0.63 8.19 -7.85
C LEU A 123 1.41 8.34 -6.54
N PHE A 124 0.91 7.76 -5.44
CA PHE A 124 1.60 7.77 -4.16
C PHE A 124 3.03 7.20 -4.25
N LEU A 125 3.19 6.05 -4.92
CA LEU A 125 4.51 5.43 -5.10
C LEU A 125 5.43 6.28 -5.99
N ILE A 126 4.90 6.87 -7.07
CA ILE A 126 5.66 7.78 -7.94
C ILE A 126 6.08 9.04 -7.18
N THR A 127 5.19 9.63 -6.38
CA THR A 127 5.48 10.81 -5.56
C THR A 127 6.56 10.54 -4.51
N ILE A 128 6.56 9.35 -3.89
CA ILE A 128 7.66 8.92 -3.01
C ILE A 128 8.98 8.90 -3.78
N LEU A 129 9.01 8.34 -4.99
CA LEU A 129 10.23 8.26 -5.80
C LEU A 129 10.69 9.61 -6.35
N ASP A 130 9.77 10.52 -6.65
CA ASP A 130 10.13 11.89 -7.04
C ASP A 130 10.78 12.64 -5.89
N HIS A 131 10.24 12.50 -4.68
CA HIS A 131 10.77 13.13 -3.49
C HIS A 131 11.91 12.36 -2.81
N LEU A 132 12.17 11.12 -3.22
CA LEU A 132 13.44 10.45 -2.96
C LEU A 132 14.58 11.30 -3.52
N TYR A 133 14.47 11.81 -4.75
CA TYR A 133 15.55 12.54 -5.40
C TYR A 133 15.49 14.06 -5.21
N SER A 134 14.31 14.63 -4.96
CA SER A 134 14.13 16.09 -5.01
C SER A 134 14.79 16.86 -3.86
N CYS A 135 15.11 16.20 -2.74
CA CYS A 135 15.59 16.82 -1.49
C CYS A 135 14.68 17.94 -0.95
N LEU A 136 13.40 17.96 -1.34
CA LEU A 136 12.45 18.98 -0.89
C LEU A 136 12.06 18.78 0.58
N PHE A 137 12.01 17.52 1.00
CA PHE A 137 11.66 17.09 2.35
C PHE A 137 12.87 16.46 3.03
N GLY A 138 12.90 16.49 4.36
CA GLY A 138 13.95 15.82 5.14
C GLY A 138 13.79 14.30 5.23
N THR A 139 12.66 13.75 4.75
CA THR A 139 12.30 12.34 4.95
C THR A 139 13.40 11.37 4.49
N PHE A 140 14.02 11.59 3.33
CA PHE A 140 15.06 10.70 2.79
C PHE A 140 16.49 11.26 2.90
N LEU A 141 16.72 12.25 3.77
CA LEU A 141 18.06 12.79 4.02
C LEU A 141 18.83 11.97 5.07
N CYS A 142 20.15 12.15 5.09
CA CYS A 142 21.11 11.44 5.95
C CYS A 142 21.18 9.92 5.72
N ASN A 143 22.03 9.22 6.47
CA ASN A 143 22.24 7.77 6.33
C ASN A 143 21.77 6.94 7.52
N CYS A 144 21.49 7.56 8.66
CA CYS A 144 21.01 6.86 9.85
C CYS A 144 20.25 7.81 10.79
N GLU A 145 19.47 7.24 11.71
CA GLU A 145 18.70 8.00 12.71
C GLU A 145 19.59 8.94 13.54
N LYS A 146 20.79 8.48 13.94
CA LYS A 146 21.75 9.30 14.69
C LYS A 146 22.14 10.58 13.95
N GLU A 147 22.39 10.50 12.64
CA GLU A 147 22.71 11.67 11.82
C GLU A 147 21.50 12.61 11.72
N ARG A 148 20.29 12.07 11.53
CA ARG A 148 19.06 12.85 11.43
C ARG A 148 18.77 13.65 12.70
N LEU A 149 19.04 13.07 13.87
CA LEU A 149 18.93 13.75 15.16
C LEU A 149 19.98 14.85 15.31
N LYS A 150 21.23 14.57 14.92
CA LYS A 150 22.32 15.57 14.96
C LYS A 150 22.03 16.78 14.07
N GLU A 151 21.47 16.55 12.89
CA GLU A 151 21.11 17.62 11.95
C GLU A 151 19.77 18.30 12.29
N GLU A 152 19.02 17.77 13.26
CA GLU A 152 17.71 18.28 13.71
C GLU A 152 16.68 18.33 12.57
N LEU A 153 16.61 17.27 11.76
CA LEU A 153 15.74 17.28 10.57
C LEU A 153 14.27 17.53 10.90
N SER A 154 13.78 17.05 12.05
CA SER A 154 12.39 17.24 12.48
C SER A 154 12.00 18.70 12.71
N THR A 155 12.96 19.58 12.99
CA THR A 155 12.71 21.02 13.20
C THR A 155 13.14 21.87 12.01
N LYS A 156 14.17 21.45 11.27
CA LYS A 156 14.73 22.21 10.15
C LYS A 156 14.11 21.89 8.79
N THR A 157 13.37 20.79 8.68
CA THR A 157 12.79 20.33 7.41
C THR A 157 11.34 19.92 7.57
N VAL A 158 10.63 19.84 6.45
CA VAL A 158 9.27 19.31 6.39
C VAL A 158 9.33 17.81 6.07
N SER A 159 8.41 17.03 6.63
CA SER A 159 8.23 15.63 6.28
C SER A 159 7.41 15.48 4.99
N LEU A 160 7.82 14.56 4.12
CA LEU A 160 7.05 14.15 2.95
C LEU A 160 5.63 13.71 3.35
N TRP A 161 5.50 13.03 4.48
CA TRP A 161 4.22 12.56 4.98
C TRP A 161 3.30 13.73 5.36
N SER A 162 3.83 14.87 5.79
CA SER A 162 3.01 16.07 6.03
C SER A 162 2.37 16.59 4.75
N TYR A 163 3.09 16.53 3.63
CA TYR A 163 2.54 16.87 2.32
C TYR A 163 1.51 15.84 1.85
N ILE A 164 1.86 14.55 1.87
CA ILE A 164 0.98 13.48 1.38
C ILE A 164 -0.34 13.45 2.16
N ASN A 165 -0.26 13.46 3.50
CA ASN A 165 -1.44 13.38 4.36
C ASN A 165 -2.33 14.65 4.32
N SER A 166 -1.85 15.75 3.74
CA SER A 166 -2.68 16.94 3.53
C SER A 166 -3.65 16.81 2.34
N GLN A 167 -3.45 15.81 1.47
CA GLN A 167 -4.21 15.61 0.24
C GLN A 167 -4.41 14.11 -0.07
N LEU A 168 -4.88 13.35 0.93
CA LEU A 168 -5.06 11.89 0.86
C LEU A 168 -5.92 11.42 -0.32
N ASP A 169 -6.92 12.22 -0.74
CA ASP A 169 -7.81 11.87 -1.85
C ASP A 169 -7.06 11.66 -3.17
N GLU A 170 -5.89 12.27 -3.36
CA GLU A 170 -5.07 12.09 -4.57
C GLU A 170 -4.30 10.77 -4.57
N PHE A 171 -4.03 10.24 -3.38
CA PHE A 171 -3.19 9.08 -3.15
C PHE A 171 -3.99 7.82 -2.83
N THR A 172 -5.29 7.96 -2.59
CA THR A 172 -6.15 6.84 -2.21
C THR A 172 -6.58 6.03 -3.44
N ASN A 173 -6.68 4.72 -3.24
CA ASN A 173 -7.19 3.75 -4.20
C ASN A 173 -8.70 3.54 -3.93
N PRO A 174 -9.59 3.90 -4.88
CA PRO A 174 -11.03 3.71 -4.73
C PRO A 174 -11.44 2.24 -4.58
N PHE A 175 -10.62 1.29 -5.03
CA PHE A 175 -10.90 -0.14 -4.97
C PHE A 175 -10.41 -0.80 -3.69
N TYR A 176 -9.77 -0.05 -2.79
CA TYR A 176 -9.24 -0.61 -1.55
C TYR A 176 -10.34 -1.22 -0.68
N VAL A 177 -10.09 -2.46 -0.26
CA VAL A 177 -10.87 -3.22 0.71
C VAL A 177 -9.94 -3.72 1.80
N ASN A 178 -10.26 -3.38 3.04
CA ASN A 178 -9.51 -3.89 4.19
C ASN A 178 -9.89 -5.34 4.48
N TYR A 179 -9.14 -6.28 3.91
CA TYR A 179 -9.21 -7.69 4.27
C TYR A 179 -8.31 -7.97 5.48
N GLU A 180 -8.90 -7.91 6.68
CA GLU A 180 -8.19 -8.25 7.91
C GLU A 180 -7.62 -9.67 7.83
N ASN A 181 -6.36 -9.84 8.25
CA ASN A 181 -5.65 -11.12 8.33
C ASN A 181 -5.45 -11.86 6.98
N HIS A 182 -5.62 -11.20 5.84
CA HIS A 182 -5.35 -11.81 4.54
C HIS A 182 -3.89 -11.63 4.14
N VAL A 183 -3.15 -12.74 3.99
CA VAL A 183 -1.74 -12.75 3.54
C VAL A 183 -1.66 -12.75 2.01
N LEU A 184 -0.79 -11.92 1.45
CA LEU A 184 -0.57 -11.84 0.00
C LEU A 184 0.64 -12.69 -0.43
N TYR A 185 0.45 -13.49 -1.48
CA TYR A 185 1.52 -14.28 -2.10
C TYR A 185 1.66 -13.91 -3.58
N PRO A 186 2.42 -12.85 -3.93
CA PRO A 186 2.64 -12.50 -5.33
C PRO A 186 3.40 -13.59 -6.07
N VAL A 187 3.09 -13.72 -7.36
CA VAL A 187 3.80 -14.60 -8.27
C VAL A 187 5.09 -13.92 -8.71
N ALA A 188 6.21 -14.37 -8.17
CA ALA A 188 7.56 -13.94 -8.55
C ALA A 188 8.04 -14.73 -9.78
N SER A 189 7.52 -14.37 -10.95
CA SER A 189 7.90 -14.97 -12.24
C SER A 189 7.93 -13.87 -13.29
N LEU A 190 8.90 -13.90 -14.21
CA LEU A 190 9.00 -12.91 -15.30
C LEU A 190 7.72 -12.75 -16.12
N ASN A 191 6.96 -13.83 -16.33
CA ASN A 191 5.67 -13.78 -17.03
C ASN A 191 4.57 -12.97 -16.30
N HIS A 192 4.75 -12.68 -15.01
CA HIS A 192 3.80 -11.95 -14.16
C HIS A 192 4.36 -10.62 -13.65
N LEU A 193 5.59 -10.28 -14.02
CA LEU A 193 6.20 -8.99 -13.72
C LEU A 193 6.09 -8.10 -14.94
N GLU A 194 5.60 -6.88 -14.72
CA GLU A 194 5.44 -5.89 -15.77
C GLU A 194 6.52 -4.83 -15.68
N LEU A 195 6.89 -4.23 -16.81
CA LEU A 195 7.69 -3.00 -16.77
C LEU A 195 6.81 -1.86 -16.25
N TRP A 196 7.27 -1.13 -15.24
CA TRP A 196 6.55 0.04 -14.73
C TRP A 196 6.63 1.23 -15.70
N VAL A 197 5.85 1.16 -16.78
CA VAL A 197 5.85 2.14 -17.89
C VAL A 197 5.58 3.55 -17.38
N ASN A 198 4.65 3.70 -16.43
CA ASN A 198 4.25 4.99 -15.84
C ASN A 198 5.34 5.64 -14.98
N TYR A 199 6.41 4.92 -14.63
CA TYR A 199 7.58 5.48 -13.96
C TYR A 199 8.76 5.58 -14.93
N TYR A 200 9.21 4.46 -15.50
CA TYR A 200 10.43 4.39 -16.31
C TYR A 200 10.31 5.07 -17.68
N VAL A 201 9.11 5.12 -18.26
CA VAL A 201 8.87 5.65 -19.62
C VAL A 201 7.97 6.89 -19.58
N ARG A 202 7.77 7.46 -18.38
CA ARG A 202 6.83 8.55 -18.13
C ARG A 202 7.12 9.85 -18.85
N TRP A 203 8.28 10.00 -19.48
CA TRP A 203 8.64 11.20 -20.25
C TRP A 203 8.31 11.11 -21.73
N ASN A 204 7.96 9.92 -22.24
CA ASN A 204 7.60 9.74 -23.64
C ASN A 204 6.13 10.16 -23.87
N PRO A 205 5.85 11.23 -24.66
CA PRO A 205 4.49 11.70 -24.89
C PRO A 205 3.57 10.67 -25.56
N ARG A 206 4.12 9.69 -26.29
CA ARG A 206 3.34 8.64 -26.96
C ARG A 206 2.90 7.52 -26.02
N MET A 207 3.60 7.34 -24.90
CA MET A 207 3.33 6.31 -23.90
C MET A 207 2.53 6.86 -22.72
N ARG A 208 2.40 8.19 -22.62
CA ARG A 208 1.59 8.84 -21.59
C ARG A 208 0.10 8.60 -21.84
N PRO A 209 -0.66 8.20 -20.82
CA PRO A 209 -2.12 8.28 -20.86
C PRO A 209 -2.56 9.71 -21.21
N GLN A 210 -3.55 9.85 -22.08
CA GLN A 210 -4.10 11.16 -22.46
C GLN A 210 -4.75 11.88 -21.25
N VAL A 211 -5.30 11.10 -20.32
CA VAL A 211 -5.86 11.58 -19.05
C VAL A 211 -5.03 11.00 -17.90
N PRO A 212 -4.59 11.81 -16.92
CA PRO A 212 -3.88 11.30 -15.76
C PRO A 212 -4.72 10.30 -14.98
N ILE A 213 -4.20 9.08 -14.77
CA ILE A 213 -4.94 7.98 -14.12
C ILE A 213 -5.43 8.38 -12.73
N HIS A 214 -4.63 9.12 -11.96
CA HIS A 214 -4.99 9.57 -10.61
C HIS A 214 -6.21 10.48 -10.57
N GLN A 215 -6.45 11.28 -11.64
CA GLN A 215 -7.64 12.14 -11.72
C GLN A 215 -8.90 11.27 -11.80
N ASN A 216 -8.86 10.21 -12.62
CA ASN A 216 -9.95 9.24 -12.71
C ASN A 216 -10.16 8.51 -11.37
N LEU A 217 -9.07 8.15 -10.66
CA LEU A 217 -9.18 7.51 -9.34
C LEU A 217 -9.83 8.43 -8.31
N LYS A 218 -9.49 9.73 -8.32
CA LYS A 218 -10.09 10.75 -7.46
C LYS A 218 -11.59 10.94 -7.74
N GLU A 219 -11.98 10.95 -9.02
CA GLU A 219 -13.40 10.98 -9.41
C GLU A 219 -14.14 9.71 -8.96
N LEU A 220 -13.53 8.54 -9.12
CA LEU A 220 -14.09 7.27 -8.64
C LEU A 220 -14.24 7.24 -7.12
N LEU A 221 -13.31 7.85 -6.36
CA LEU A 221 -13.44 8.00 -4.91
C LEU A 221 -14.65 8.86 -4.54
N ALA A 222 -14.86 9.98 -5.25
CA ALA A 222 -16.03 10.84 -5.03
C ALA A 222 -17.35 10.09 -5.31
N ILE A 223 -17.41 9.36 -6.44
CA ILE A 223 -18.58 8.54 -6.79
C ILE A 223 -18.82 7.44 -5.75
N ARG A 224 -17.77 6.75 -5.30
CA ARG A 224 -17.86 5.72 -4.25
C ARG A 224 -18.46 6.29 -2.97
N SER A 225 -17.99 7.46 -2.53
CA SER A 225 -18.48 8.14 -1.33
C SER A 225 -19.98 8.49 -1.45
N GLU A 226 -20.40 9.02 -2.61
CA GLU A 226 -21.81 9.32 -2.88
C GLU A 226 -22.68 8.05 -2.87
N LEU A 227 -22.20 6.97 -3.50
CA LEU A 227 -22.92 5.70 -3.53
C LEU A 227 -23.01 5.05 -2.15
N GLN A 228 -21.95 5.09 -1.35
CA GLN A 228 -21.97 4.59 0.04
C GLN A 228 -23.02 5.35 0.87
N LYS A 229 -23.05 6.68 0.77
CA LYS A 229 -24.07 7.49 1.45
C LYS A 229 -25.49 7.11 1.02
N LYS A 230 -25.74 6.95 -0.28
CA LYS A 230 -27.05 6.52 -0.79
C LYS A 230 -27.46 5.14 -0.26
N VAL A 231 -26.52 4.20 -0.18
CA VAL A 231 -26.78 2.87 0.38
C VAL A 231 -27.16 2.97 1.86
N GLU A 232 -26.43 3.76 2.65
CA GLU A 232 -26.75 3.97 4.07
C GLU A 232 -28.13 4.60 4.27
N ASP A 233 -28.47 5.62 3.47
CA ASP A 233 -29.77 6.30 3.55
C ASP A 233 -30.92 5.34 3.19
N LEU A 234 -30.77 4.56 2.11
CA LEU A 234 -31.75 3.53 1.72
C LEU A 234 -31.88 2.42 2.78
N GLN A 235 -30.78 2.01 3.42
CA GLN A 235 -30.82 1.04 4.51
C GLN A 235 -31.58 1.57 5.73
N ARG A 236 -31.40 2.85 6.08
CA ARG A 236 -32.17 3.50 7.16
C ARG A 236 -33.66 3.60 6.83
N GLU A 237 -34.01 3.94 5.59
CA GLU A 237 -35.41 3.99 5.13
C GLU A 237 -36.07 2.59 5.19
N ALA A 238 -35.36 1.56 4.73
CA ALA A 238 -35.84 0.18 4.78
C ALA A 238 -36.04 -0.30 6.23
N ALA A 239 -35.10 0.00 7.13
CA ALA A 239 -35.23 -0.32 8.55
C ALA A 239 -36.45 0.37 9.18
N THR A 240 -36.67 1.65 8.88
CA THR A 240 -37.83 2.42 9.39
C THR A 240 -39.16 1.84 8.91
N ARG A 241 -39.26 1.44 7.64
CA ARG A 241 -40.45 0.78 7.08
C ARG A 241 -40.71 -0.62 7.68
N SER A 242 -39.65 -1.35 8.03
CA SER A 242 -39.81 -2.65 8.68
C SER A 242 -40.40 -2.53 10.10
N ILE A 243 -39.98 -1.52 10.86
CA ILE A 243 -40.47 -1.26 12.21
C ILE A 243 -41.95 -0.85 12.18
N SER A 244 -42.36 0.05 11.27
CA SER A 244 -43.76 0.46 11.15
C SER A 244 -44.70 -0.70 10.74
N SER A 245 -44.22 -1.63 9.90
CA SER A 245 -44.99 -2.82 9.52
C SER A 245 -45.16 -3.84 10.65
N SER A 246 -44.27 -3.83 11.66
CA SER A 246 -44.32 -4.73 12.81
C SER A 246 -45.25 -4.24 13.93
N SER A 247 -45.42 -2.92 14.08
CA SER A 247 -46.38 -2.33 15.02
C SER A 247 -47.84 -2.54 14.61
N ASP A 248 -48.14 -2.70 13.32
CA ASP A 248 -49.50 -2.93 12.81
C ASP A 248 -49.99 -4.39 12.96
N ARG A 249 -49.14 -5.32 13.40
CA ARG A 249 -49.54 -6.72 13.68
C ARG A 249 -49.92 -6.99 15.15
N GLY A 250 -49.95 -5.95 15.99
CA GLY A 250 -50.24 -6.04 17.42
C GLY A 250 -51.70 -5.75 17.81
N SER A 251 -52.70 -6.26 17.08
CA SER A 251 -54.10 -6.17 17.51
C SER A 251 -55.01 -7.14 16.72
N SER A 252 -55.05 -8.40 17.14
CA SER A 252 -56.17 -9.30 16.81
C SER A 252 -56.96 -9.58 18.10
N PRO A 253 -58.27 -9.30 18.15
CA PRO A 253 -59.09 -9.65 19.31
C PRO A 253 -59.26 -11.17 19.37
N SER A 254 -58.96 -11.76 20.52
CA SER A 254 -59.28 -13.15 20.82
C SER A 254 -60.80 -13.32 20.96
N HIS A 255 -61.45 -13.86 19.93
CA HIS A 255 -62.80 -14.38 20.07
C HIS A 255 -62.76 -15.67 20.90
N SER A 256 -63.26 -15.59 22.13
CA SER A 256 -63.53 -16.73 23.01
C SER A 256 -64.70 -17.55 22.47
N ALA A 257 -64.40 -18.73 21.92
CA ALA A 257 -65.39 -19.75 21.65
C ALA A 257 -65.61 -20.59 22.91
N THR A 258 -66.85 -20.63 23.40
CA THR A 258 -67.32 -21.49 24.49
C THR A 258 -67.37 -22.96 24.06
N PRO A 259 -66.94 -23.93 24.90
CA PRO A 259 -67.10 -25.34 24.60
C PRO A 259 -68.47 -25.84 25.07
N VAL A 260 -69.16 -26.55 24.18
CA VAL A 260 -70.40 -27.28 24.45
C VAL A 260 -70.04 -28.58 25.19
N HIS A 261 -70.51 -28.72 26.43
CA HIS A 261 -70.43 -29.96 27.19
C HIS A 261 -71.39 -31.00 26.61
N THR A 262 -70.89 -32.21 26.31
CA THR A 262 -71.73 -33.41 26.16
C THR A 262 -71.40 -34.37 27.29
N SER A 263 -72.44 -34.77 28.01
CA SER A 263 -72.45 -35.68 29.15
C SER A 263 -72.37 -37.14 28.71
N VAL A 264 -71.52 -37.94 29.39
CA VAL A 264 -71.84 -39.27 29.95
C VAL A 264 -71.02 -39.43 31.24
#